data_AF-A0A2V9XAZ8-F1
#
_entry.id   AF-A0A2V9XAZ8-F1
#
_cell.length_a   1.000
_cell.length_b   1.000
_cell.length_c   1.000
_cell.angle_alpha   90.00
_cell.angle_beta   90.00
_cell.angle_gamma   90.00
#
_symmetry.space_group_name_H-M   'P 1'
#
loop_
_entity.id
_entity.type
_entity.pdbx_description
1 polymer ?
#
loop_
_entity_poly.entity_id
_entity_poly.type
_entity_poly.pdbx_seq_one_letter_code
_entity_poly.pdbx_strand_id
1 'polypeptide(L)'
;MSRTPTADDWQTVYRAAILESDPAKVPGLIDLAYKVVQRRAFDLWYMGAPPTRERHELDNALYFLDLLRKFGPLLEESPRVGDLEQRSSGESPADGSNTKSSTTES
;
A
#
# COMPACT_ATOMS: atom_id res chain seq x y z
N MET A 1 5.58 27.16 26.46
CA MET A 1 4.52 27.56 25.53
C MET A 1 4.52 26.58 24.37
N SER A 2 3.56 25.66 24.32
CA SER A 2 3.48 24.62 23.29
C SER A 2 3.01 25.26 21.99
N ARG A 3 3.85 25.21 20.95
CA ARG A 3 3.51 25.70 19.60
C ARG A 3 2.27 24.95 19.13
N THR A 4 1.12 25.61 19.04
CA THR A 4 -0.04 25.04 18.36
C THR A 4 0.38 24.74 16.93
N PRO A 5 0.26 23.48 16.47
CA PRO A 5 0.65 23.13 15.12
C PRO A 5 -0.12 24.01 14.14
N THR A 6 0.63 24.71 13.30
CA THR A 6 0.09 25.60 12.29
C THR A 6 -0.70 24.80 11.25
N ALA A 7 -1.59 25.46 10.50
CA ALA A 7 -2.35 24.83 9.42
C ALA A 7 -1.45 24.06 8.41
N ASP A 8 -0.17 24.39 8.33
CA ASP A 8 0.83 23.73 7.49
C ASP A 8 1.29 22.33 7.97
N ASP A 9 1.00 21.98 9.23
CA ASP A 9 1.58 20.78 9.84
C ASP A 9 0.86 19.49 9.39
N TRP A 10 -0.46 19.55 9.21
CA TRP A 10 -1.22 18.36 8.77
C TRP A 10 -0.93 18.00 7.32
N GLN A 11 -0.73 19.00 6.45
CA GLN A 11 -0.43 18.80 5.02
C GLN A 11 0.92 18.10 4.83
N THR A 12 1.90 18.46 5.65
CA THR A 12 3.23 17.84 5.62
C THR A 12 3.16 16.36 5.98
N VAL A 13 2.49 16.02 7.07
CA VAL A 13 2.34 14.62 7.51
C VAL A 13 1.48 13.82 6.53
N TYR A 14 0.42 14.42 5.99
CA TYR A 14 -0.40 13.80 4.94
C TYR A 14 0.43 13.47 3.70
N ARG A 15 1.20 14.43 3.16
CA ARG A 15 2.06 14.19 1.99
C ARG A 15 3.11 13.12 2.25
N ALA A 16 3.70 13.10 3.44
CA ALA A 16 4.65 12.06 3.82
C ALA A 16 4.01 10.67 3.78
N ALA A 17 2.76 10.52 4.23
CA ALA A 17 2.06 9.24 4.17
C ALA A 17 1.71 8.81 2.75
N ILE A 18 1.31 9.73 1.87
CA ILE A 18 0.90 9.40 0.49
C ILE A 18 2.10 9.14 -0.44
N LEU A 19 3.25 9.78 -0.17
CA LEU A 19 4.46 9.66 -1.01
C LEU A 19 5.46 8.63 -0.48
N GLU A 20 5.17 7.97 0.65
CA GLU A 20 6.03 6.91 1.17
C GLU A 20 6.03 5.71 0.21
N SER A 21 7.23 5.24 -0.12
CA SER A 21 7.45 4.12 -1.04
C SER A 21 7.87 2.84 -0.30
N ASP A 22 8.32 2.94 0.95
CA ASP A 22 8.66 1.80 1.80
C ASP A 22 7.40 1.18 2.42
N PRO A 23 6.96 -0.02 1.97
CA PRO A 23 5.72 -0.63 2.43
C PRO A 23 5.71 -0.90 3.94
N ALA A 24 6.88 -1.06 4.57
CA ALA A 24 6.98 -1.28 6.01
C ALA A 24 6.63 0.00 6.82
N LYS A 25 6.84 1.18 6.23
CA LYS A 25 6.56 2.47 6.88
C LYS A 25 5.16 2.98 6.59
N VAL A 26 4.57 2.62 5.44
CA VAL A 26 3.26 3.07 4.98
C VAL A 26 2.17 2.95 6.07
N PRO A 27 1.97 1.80 6.75
CA PRO A 27 0.92 1.68 7.76
C PRO A 27 1.09 2.68 8.92
N GLY A 28 2.30 2.82 9.44
CA GLY A 28 2.59 3.73 10.54
C GLY A 28 2.41 5.21 10.16
N LEU A 29 2.79 5.58 8.95
CA LEU A 29 2.61 6.94 8.44
C LEU A 29 1.14 7.28 8.14
N ILE A 30 0.36 6.33 7.60
CA ILE A 30 -1.08 6.49 7.42
C ILE A 30 -1.77 6.73 8.77
N ASP A 31 -1.45 5.94 9.79
CA ASP A 31 -2.04 6.09 11.13
C ASP A 31 -1.66 7.44 11.78
N LEU A 32 -0.42 7.87 11.62
CA LEU A 32 0.04 9.17 12.11
C LEU A 32 -0.70 10.31 11.39
N ALA A 33 -0.74 10.27 10.06
CA ALA A 33 -1.44 11.26 9.25
C ALA A 33 -2.92 11.34 9.62
N TYR A 34 -3.58 10.18 9.80
CA TYR A 34 -5.00 10.14 10.17
C TYR A 34 -5.26 10.88 11.47
N LYS A 35 -4.45 10.63 12.51
CA LYS A 35 -4.58 11.30 13.82
C LYS A 35 -4.36 12.81 13.72
N VAL A 36 -3.37 13.25 12.97
CA VAL A 36 -3.04 14.68 12.81
C VAL A 36 -4.13 15.41 12.03
N VAL A 37 -4.60 14.84 10.92
CA VAL A 37 -5.69 15.40 10.10
C VAL A 37 -6.99 15.43 10.90
N GLN A 38 -7.32 14.35 11.61
CA GLN A 38 -8.52 14.27 12.43
C GLN A 38 -8.50 15.33 13.54
N ARG A 39 -7.34 15.55 14.17
CA ARG A 39 -7.20 16.59 15.18
C ARG A 39 -7.46 17.98 14.60
N ARG A 40 -6.91 18.28 13.43
CA ARG A 40 -7.13 19.58 12.77
C ARG A 40 -8.61 19.78 12.38
N ALA A 41 -9.25 18.73 11.87
CA ALA A 41 -10.68 18.77 11.54
C ALA A 41 -11.53 19.06 12.78
N PHE A 42 -11.23 18.39 13.90
CA PHE A 42 -11.89 18.63 15.17
C PHE A 42 -11.70 20.06 15.68
N ASP A 43 -10.47 20.58 15.64
CA ASP A 43 -10.16 21.94 16.07
C ASP A 43 -10.94 22.97 15.24
N LEU A 44 -11.08 22.76 13.91
CA LEU A 44 -11.89 23.63 13.07
C LEU A 44 -13.38 23.56 13.41
N TRP A 45 -13.93 22.38 13.68
CA TRP A 45 -15.34 22.23 14.06
C TRP A 45 -15.65 22.86 15.41
N TYR A 46 -14.79 22.68 16.41
CA TYR A 46 -14.99 23.23 17.74
C TYR A 46 -14.92 24.76 17.77
N MET A 47 -14.15 25.37 16.87
CA MET A 47 -14.09 26.82 16.71
C MET A 47 -15.31 27.43 15.99
N GLY A 48 -16.33 26.62 15.64
CA GLY A 48 -17.53 27.10 14.96
C GLY A 48 -17.25 27.74 13.60
N ALA A 49 -16.10 27.41 12.99
CA ALA A 49 -15.69 28.03 11.74
C ALA A 49 -16.74 27.75 10.63
N PRO A 50 -16.92 28.68 9.67
CA PRO A 50 -17.73 28.40 8.49
C PRO A 50 -17.13 27.24 7.67
N PRO A 51 -17.88 26.65 6.72
CA PRO A 51 -17.30 25.77 5.71
C PRO A 51 -16.17 26.52 5.00
N THR A 52 -14.94 26.04 5.16
CA THR A 52 -13.76 26.61 4.51
C THR A 52 -13.18 25.59 3.53
N ARG A 53 -12.38 26.08 2.59
CA ARG A 53 -11.58 25.22 1.72
C ARG A 53 -10.78 24.19 2.53
N GLU A 54 -10.17 24.61 3.63
CA GLU A 54 -9.38 23.72 4.51
C GLU A 54 -10.23 22.56 5.07
N ARG A 55 -11.49 22.81 5.47
CA ARG A 55 -12.37 21.73 5.94
C ARG A 55 -12.62 20.68 4.87
N HIS A 56 -12.92 21.10 3.66
CA HIS A 56 -13.10 20.18 2.53
C HIS A 56 -11.83 19.37 2.25
N GLU A 57 -10.65 20.00 2.35
CA GLU A 57 -9.38 19.30 2.17
C GLU A 57 -9.11 18.27 3.27
N LEU A 58 -9.47 18.58 4.53
CA LEU A 58 -9.34 17.65 5.65
C LEU A 58 -10.30 16.46 5.54
N ASP A 59 -11.56 16.70 5.15
CA ASP A 59 -12.54 15.63 4.92
C ASP A 59 -12.08 14.68 3.82
N ASN A 60 -11.56 15.23 2.71
CA ASN A 60 -10.98 14.45 1.62
C ASN A 60 -9.75 13.65 2.10
N ALA A 61 -8.85 14.26 2.87
CA ALA A 61 -7.67 13.59 3.40
C ALA A 61 -8.04 12.41 4.32
N LEU A 62 -9.01 12.59 5.22
CA LEU A 62 -9.49 11.52 6.09
C LEU A 62 -10.10 10.36 5.29
N TYR A 63 -10.88 10.67 4.26
CA TYR A 63 -11.46 9.68 3.37
C TYR A 63 -10.37 8.84 2.66
N PHE A 64 -9.38 9.49 2.05
CA PHE A 64 -8.29 8.78 1.37
C PHE A 64 -7.42 7.96 2.32
N LEU A 65 -7.10 8.48 3.50
CA LEU A 65 -6.32 7.73 4.49
C LEU A 65 -7.08 6.49 5.00
N ASP A 66 -8.39 6.57 5.21
CA ASP A 66 -9.18 5.40 5.60
C ASP A 66 -9.29 4.35 4.48
N LEU A 67 -9.36 4.79 3.21
CA LEU A 67 -9.26 3.88 2.06
C LEU A 67 -7.91 3.17 2.04
N LEU A 68 -6.80 3.90 2.15
CA LEU A 68 -5.46 3.31 2.14
C LEU A 68 -5.25 2.34 3.30
N ARG A 69 -5.80 2.64 4.48
CA ARG A 69 -5.75 1.72 5.62
C ARG A 69 -6.51 0.42 5.37
N LYS A 70 -7.66 0.48 4.69
CA LYS A 70 -8.52 -0.68 4.40
C LYS A 70 -7.98 -1.54 3.26
N PHE A 71 -7.45 -0.90 2.22
CA PHE A 71 -7.11 -1.56 0.96
C PHE A 71 -5.61 -1.67 0.69
N GLY A 72 -4.75 -0.94 1.41
CA GLY A 72 -3.30 -1.03 1.27
C GLY A 72 -2.75 -2.45 1.38
N PRO A 73 -3.15 -3.26 2.38
CA PRO A 73 -2.71 -4.65 2.49
C PRO A 73 -3.12 -5.52 1.29
N LEU A 74 -4.25 -5.23 0.64
CA LEU A 74 -4.78 -6.01 -0.48
C LEU A 74 -4.08 -5.72 -1.82
N LEU A 75 -3.30 -4.63 -1.92
CA LEU A 75 -2.57 -4.26 -3.13
C LEU A 75 -1.16 -4.89 -3.19
N GLU A 76 -0.61 -5.30 -2.05
CA GLU A 76 0.71 -5.98 -1.97
C GLU A 76 0.63 -7.49 -2.25
N GLU A 77 -0.54 -8.11 -2.09
CA GLU A 77 -0.74 -9.55 -2.32
C GLU A 77 -0.97 -9.92 -3.80
N SER A 78 -0.94 -8.94 -4.70
CA SER A 78 -1.08 -9.21 -6.14
C SER A 78 0.21 -9.87 -6.66
N PRO A 79 0.15 -11.05 -7.30
CA PRO A 79 1.33 -11.74 -7.80
C PRO A 79 2.13 -10.81 -8.70
N ARG A 80 3.39 -10.56 -8.34
CA ARG A 80 4.28 -9.76 -9.19
C ARG A 80 4.39 -10.49 -10.52
N VAL A 81 4.07 -9.80 -11.61
CA VAL A 81 4.05 -10.34 -12.98
C VAL A 81 5.37 -11.02 -13.38
N GLY A 82 6.47 -10.78 -12.65
CA GLY A 82 7.76 -11.46 -12.83
C GLY A 82 7.85 -12.91 -12.36
N ASP A 83 6.94 -13.41 -11.51
CA ASP A 83 7.03 -14.79 -10.97
C ASP A 83 6.45 -15.85 -11.93
N LEU A 84 5.72 -15.43 -12.98
CA LEU A 84 5.10 -16.35 -13.95
C LEU A 84 6.03 -16.79 -15.10
N GLU A 85 7.15 -16.11 -15.34
CA GLU A 85 8.04 -16.40 -16.47
C GLU A 85 9.00 -17.60 -16.22
N GLN A 86 9.21 -18.02 -14.97
CA GLN A 86 10.16 -19.12 -14.68
C GLN A 86 9.57 -20.54 -14.82
N ARG A 87 8.25 -20.70 -14.97
CA ARG A 87 7.63 -22.04 -15.05
C ARG A 87 7.43 -22.59 -16.46
N SER A 88 7.76 -21.84 -17.51
CA SER A 88 7.48 -22.24 -18.90
C SER A 88 8.70 -22.73 -19.71
N SER A 89 9.91 -22.77 -19.12
CA SER A 89 11.11 -23.20 -19.84
C SER A 89 11.79 -24.38 -19.14
N GLY A 90 11.25 -25.58 -19.34
CA GLY A 90 11.91 -26.81 -18.89
C GLY A 90 10.96 -27.99 -18.86
N GLU A 91 10.73 -28.59 -20.03
CA GLU A 91 10.90 -30.03 -20.26
C GLU A 91 10.38 -30.31 -21.69
N SER A 92 11.30 -30.49 -22.65
CA SER A 92 10.99 -31.00 -23.98
C SER A 92 11.26 -32.50 -23.96
N PRO A 93 10.27 -33.39 -24.15
CA PRO A 93 10.56 -34.79 -24.43
C PRO A 93 10.76 -34.93 -25.95
N ALA A 94 12.03 -35.01 -26.35
CA ALA A 94 12.39 -35.44 -27.69
C ALA A 94 12.27 -36.98 -27.78
N ASP A 95 11.67 -37.36 -28.89
CA ASP A 95 11.43 -38.68 -29.49
C ASP A 95 12.63 -39.65 -29.50
N GLY A 96 12.37 -40.95 -29.59
CA GLY A 96 13.41 -41.92 -29.95
C GLY A 96 13.19 -43.36 -29.48
N SER A 97 12.42 -44.12 -30.26
CA SER A 97 12.42 -45.59 -30.22
C SER A 97 13.82 -46.19 -30.40
N ASN A 98 14.22 -47.18 -29.60
CA ASN A 98 15.03 -48.29 -30.15
C ASN A 98 14.97 -49.58 -29.32
N THR A 99 14.78 -50.68 -30.05
CA THR A 99 14.75 -52.07 -29.60
C THR A 99 16.16 -52.63 -29.41
N LYS A 100 16.39 -53.45 -28.38
CA LYS A 100 17.24 -54.66 -28.49
C LYS A 100 17.04 -55.65 -27.35
N SER A 101 16.87 -56.91 -27.74
CA SER A 101 16.70 -58.10 -26.91
C SER A 101 17.97 -58.59 -26.21
N SER A 102 17.72 -59.44 -25.19
CA SER A 102 18.55 -60.52 -24.61
C SER A 102 19.59 -60.17 -23.54
N THR A 103 19.44 -60.78 -22.35
CA THR A 103 20.31 -61.89 -21.83
C THR A 103 20.12 -62.14 -20.31
N THR A 104 19.59 -63.34 -20.00
CA THR A 104 19.75 -64.29 -18.85
C THR A 104 19.65 -63.93 -17.35
N GLU A 105 19.29 -65.00 -16.61
CA GLU A 105 19.41 -65.33 -15.16
C GLU A 105 18.09 -65.23 -14.37
N SER A 106 17.55 -66.27 -13.69
CA SER A 106 17.98 -67.63 -13.34
C SER A 106 16.78 -68.58 -13.28
#